data_AF-A0A968P1E8-F1
#
_entry.id   AF-A0A968P1E8-F1
#
_cell.length_a   1.000
_cell.length_b   1.000
_cell.length_c   1.000
_cell.angle_alpha   90.00
_cell.angle_beta   90.00
_cell.angle_gamma   90.00
#
_symmetry.space_group_name_H-M   'P 1'
#
loop_
_entity.id
_entity.type
_entity.pdbx_description
1 polymer ?
#
loop_
_entity_poly.entity_id
_entity_poly.type
_entity_poly.pdbx_seq_one_letter_code
_entity_poly.pdbx_strand_id
1 'polypeptide(L)' 'GPKVPLVVRLQGTNVELGKKILKESGLNITPADDLTSAAKAIVGAVKGA' A
#
# COMPACT_ATOMS: atom_id res chain seq x y z
N GLY A 1 -11.17 9.64 1.45
CA GLY A 1 -9.97 8.92 0.98
C GLY A 1 -9.74 9.17 -0.50
N PRO A 2 -8.57 8.78 -1.06
CA PRO A 2 -8.31 8.87 -2.49
C PRO A 2 -9.32 8.03 -3.28
N LYS A 3 -9.76 8.54 -4.44
CA LYS A 3 -10.72 7.86 -5.34
C LYS A 3 -10.05 6.84 -6.27
N VAL A 4 -8.75 6.61 -6.09
CA VAL A 4 -7.89 5.79 -6.94
C VAL A 4 -7.18 4.73 -6.08
N PRO A 5 -6.82 3.57 -6.65
CA PRO A 5 -6.07 2.56 -5.93
C PRO A 5 -4.76 3.09 -5.34
N LEU A 6 -4.44 2.69 -4.10
CA LEU A 6 -3.26 3.14 -3.38
C LEU A 6 -2.46 1.93 -2.87
N VAL A 7 -1.22 1.81 -3.35
CA VAL A 7 -0.25 0.79 -2.93
C VAL A 7 0.92 1.47 -2.26
N VAL A 8 1.31 1.01 -1.06
CA VAL A 8 2.39 1.64 -0.27
C VAL A 8 3.43 0.61 0.13
N ARG A 9 4.68 0.86 -0.24
CA ARG A 9 5.85 0.09 0.22
C ARG A 9 6.58 0.88 1.30
N LEU A 10 6.66 0.32 2.51
CA LEU A 10 7.41 0.92 3.63
C LEU A 10 8.76 0.21 3.80
N GLN A 11 9.84 0.98 4.00
CA GLN A 11 11.19 0.49 4.27
C GLN A 11 11.89 1.40 5.28
N GLY A 12 12.86 0.87 6.02
CA GLY A 12 13.67 1.62 6.98
C GLY A 12 13.33 1.30 8.43
N THR A 13 13.57 2.25 9.33
CA THR A 13 13.24 2.13 10.75
C THR A 13 11.74 2.33 10.98
N ASN A 14 11.18 1.71 12.02
CA ASN A 14 9.76 1.86 12.40
C ASN A 14 8.72 1.38 11.37
N VAL A 15 9.08 0.46 10.47
CA VAL A 15 8.16 -0.10 9.47
C VAL A 15 6.91 -0.68 10.13
N GLU A 16 7.03 -1.35 11.27
CA GLU A 16 5.88 -1.91 11.99
C GLU A 16 4.92 -0.81 12.46
N LEU A 17 5.45 0.26 13.03
CA LEU A 17 4.65 1.42 13.46
C LEU A 17 3.98 2.09 12.27
N GLY A 18 4.71 2.27 11.16
CA GLY A 18 4.15 2.80 9.91
C GLY A 18 3.01 1.92 9.38
N LYS A 19 3.20 0.59 9.35
CA LYS A 19 2.16 -0.37 8.95
C LYS A 19 0.91 -0.27 9.87
N LYS A 20 1.11 -0.08 11.18
CA LYS A 20 0.01 0.11 12.14
C LYS A 20 -0.78 1.40 11.86
N ILE A 21 -0.09 2.54 11.71
CA ILE A 21 -0.73 3.84 11.40
C ILE A 21 -1.55 3.73 10.10
N LEU A 22 -1.01 3.10 9.06
CA LEU A 22 -1.72 2.95 7.80
C LEU A 22 -2.99 2.08 7.94
N LYS A 23 -2.94 1.00 8.74
CA LYS A 23 -4.12 0.17 9.02
C LYS A 23 -5.19 0.93 9.81
N GLU A 24 -4.78 1.79 10.74
CA GLU A 24 -5.70 2.58 11.58
C GLU A 24 -6.23 3.84 10.86
N SER A 25 -5.64 4.23 9.73
CA SER A 25 -6.00 5.45 9.00
C SER A 25 -7.39 5.44 8.33
N GLY A 26 -8.03 4.27 8.24
CA GLY A 26 -9.28 4.08 7.49
C GLY A 26 -9.14 4.29 5.97
N LEU A 27 -7.90 4.39 5.47
CA LEU A 27 -7.61 4.46 4.04
C LEU A 27 -7.56 3.04 3.46
N ASN A 28 -8.16 2.87 2.28
CA ASN A 28 -8.07 1.63 1.52
C ASN A 28 -6.68 1.52 0.87
N ILE A 29 -5.70 1.02 1.64
CA ILE A 29 -4.29 0.92 1.25
C ILE A 29 -3.89 -0.54 1.14
N THR A 30 -3.21 -0.88 0.05
CA THR A 30 -2.54 -2.18 -0.08
C THR A 30 -1.07 -2.03 0.28
N PRO A 31 -0.59 -2.63 1.39
CA PRO A 31 0.82 -2.64 1.70
C PRO A 31 1.58 -3.59 0.78
N ALA A 32 2.81 -3.21 0.41
CA ALA A 32 3.72 -4.04 -0.37
C ALA A 32 5.09 -4.13 0.33
N ASP A 33 5.75 -5.29 0.21
CA ASP A 33 7.01 -5.55 0.90
C ASP A 33 8.24 -5.17 0.03
N ASP A 34 8.10 -5.18 -1.28
CA ASP A 34 9.15 -4.86 -2.24
C ASP A 34 8.60 -4.11 -3.47
N LEU A 35 9.50 -3.62 -4.34
CA LEU A 35 9.10 -2.85 -5.52
C LEU A 35 8.34 -3.70 -6.55
N THR A 36 8.72 -4.98 -6.70
CA THR A 36 8.09 -5.87 -7.66
C THR A 36 6.67 -6.23 -7.20
N SER A 37 6.48 -6.54 -5.92
CA SER A 37 5.15 -6.76 -5.35
C SER A 37 4.28 -5.51 -5.41
N ALA A 38 4.85 -4.32 -5.14
CA ALA A 38 4.13 -3.06 -5.28
C ALA A 38 3.67 -2.80 -6.72
N ALA A 39 4.56 -3.02 -7.69
CA ALA A 39 4.24 -2.85 -9.12
C ALA A 39 3.15 -3.83 -9.58
N LYS A 40 3.24 -5.12 -9.19
CA LYS A 40 2.22 -6.11 -9.52
C LYS A 40 0.86 -5.77 -8.89
N ALA A 41 0.87 -5.35 -7.62
CA ALA A 41 -0.34 -4.98 -6.89
C ALA A 41 -1.05 -3.79 -7.54
N ILE A 42 -0.31 -2.71 -7.87
CA ILE A 42 -0.94 -1.53 -8.46
C ILE A 42 -1.47 -1.82 -9.87
N VAL A 43 -0.72 -2.57 -10.69
CA VAL A 43 -1.16 -2.99 -12.03
C VAL A 43 -2.42 -3.85 -11.96
N GLY A 44 -2.50 -4.78 -10.99
CA GLY A 44 -3.71 -5.57 -10.76
C GLY A 44 -4.89 -4.70 -10.35
N ALA A 45 -4.68 -3.77 -9.41
CA ALA A 45 -5.73 -2.90 -8.90
C ALA A 45 -6.31 -1.94 -9.95
N VAL A 46 -5.52 -1.51 -10.93
CA VAL A 46 -6.01 -0.65 -12.02
C VAL A 46 -6.61 -1.42 -13.19
N LYS A 47 -6.17 -2.67 -13.46
CA LYS A 47 -6.73 -3.49 -14.55
C LYS A 47 -8.08 -4.09 -14.23
N GLY A 48 -8.41 -4.23 -12.95
CA GLY A 48 -9.73 -4.70 -12.49
C GLY A 48 -10.75 -3.58 -12.25
N ALA A 49 -10.39 -2.32 -12.52
CA ALA A 49 -11.23 -1.13 -12.35
C ALA A 49 -11.84 -0.64 -13.67
#